data_AF-A0A3D3BVV7-F1
#
_entry.id   AF-A0A3D3BVV7-F1
#
_cell.length_a   1.000
_cell.length_b   1.000
_cell.length_c   1.000
_cell.angle_alpha   90.00
_cell.angle_beta   90.00
_cell.angle_gamma   90.00
#
_symmetry.space_group_name_H-M   'P 1'
#
loop_
_entity.id
_entity.type
_entity.pdbx_description
1 polymer ?
#
loop_
_entity_poly.entity_id
_entity_poly.type
_entity_poly.pdbx_seq_one_letter_code
_entity_poly.pdbx_strand_id
1 'polypeptide(L)' 'MTNPSDILQQIFGFTSFRPPQDQIIETLVAGGDAMVLMPTGGGKSLCYQIPALVRPGCGIVISPLIALMQDQ' A
#
# COMPACT_ATOMS: atom_id res chain seq x y z
N MET A 1 -5.58 7.61 12.31
CA MET A 1 -4.15 7.28 12.24
C MET A 1 -3.61 7.98 11.00
N THR A 2 -2.69 8.92 11.13
CA THR A 2 -2.25 9.77 10.00
C THR A 2 -0.88 9.40 9.46
N ASN A 3 -0.08 8.59 10.17
CA ASN A 3 1.26 8.21 9.75
C ASN A 3 1.29 6.79 9.13
N PRO A 4 1.83 6.63 7.91
CA PRO A 4 2.00 5.32 7.27
C PRO A 4 2.72 4.27 8.15
N SER A 5 3.74 4.67 8.91
CA SER A 5 4.53 3.75 9.75
C SER A 5 3.71 3.20 10.92
N ASP A 6 2.81 4.01 11.49
CA ASP A 6 1.93 3.57 12.57
C ASP A 6 0.95 2.50 12.06
N ILE A 7 0.39 2.71 10.87
CA ILE A 7 -0.51 1.76 10.21
C ILE A 7 0.23 0.45 9.89
N LEU A 8 1.44 0.56 9.34
CA LEU A 8 2.29 -0.60 9.07
C LEU A 8 2.49 -1.47 10.32
N GLN A 9 2.78 -0.84 11.46
CA GLN A 9 3.02 -1.55 12.70
C GLN A 9 1.73 -2.09 13.33
N GLN A 10 0.70 -1.25 13.46
CA GLN A 10 -0.49 -1.57 14.26
C GLN A 10 -1.47 -2.48 13.51
N ILE A 11 -1.53 -2.40 12.18
CA ILE A 11 -2.48 -3.16 11.35
C ILE A 11 -1.77 -4.33 10.66
N PHE A 12 -0.58 -4.12 10.14
CA PHE A 12 0.14 -5.14 9.37
C PHE A 12 1.24 -5.87 10.15
N GLY A 13 1.58 -5.41 11.36
CA GLY A 13 2.54 -6.09 12.24
C GLY A 13 4.00 -6.00 11.78
N PHE A 14 4.33 -5.13 10.82
CA PHE A 14 5.71 -4.95 10.35
C PHE A 14 6.37 -3.73 11.02
N THR A 15 7.67 -3.83 11.28
CA THR A 15 8.44 -2.77 11.95
C THR A 15 9.06 -1.76 10.99
N SER A 16 9.19 -2.11 9.70
CA SER A 16 9.76 -1.24 8.68
C SER A 16 9.29 -1.59 7.28
N PHE A 17 9.29 -0.58 6.41
CA PHE A 17 9.08 -0.76 4.97
C PHE A 17 10.28 -1.44 4.33
N ARG A 18 10.02 -2.26 3.31
CA ARG A 18 11.05 -2.76 2.40
C ARG A 18 11.24 -1.74 1.28
N PRO A 19 12.47 -1.40 0.87
CA PRO A 19 12.65 -0.55 -0.30
C PRO A 19 12.00 -1.19 -1.56
N PRO A 20 11.31 -0.42 -2.42
CA PRO A 20 11.05 1.03 -2.37
C PRO A 20 9.65 1.41 -1.83
N GLN A 21 9.04 0.62 -0.95
CA GLN A 21 7.66 0.80 -0.49
C GLN A 21 7.41 2.17 0.16
N ASP A 22 8.34 2.63 0.98
CA ASP A 22 8.33 3.94 1.65
C ASP A 22 8.13 5.07 0.63
N GLN A 23 8.97 5.12 -0.39
CA GLN A 23 8.93 6.16 -1.44
C GLN A 23 7.62 6.14 -2.23
N ILE A 24 7.11 4.93 -2.54
CA ILE A 24 5.84 4.77 -3.24
C ILE A 24 4.69 5.28 -2.37
N ILE A 25 4.65 4.87 -1.10
CA ILE A 25 3.59 5.24 -0.16
C ILE A 25 3.59 6.75 0.09
N GLU A 26 4.75 7.37 0.31
CA GLU A 26 4.88 8.82 0.48
C GLU A 26 4.33 9.58 -0.74
N THR A 27 4.67 9.13 -1.96
CA THR A 27 4.17 9.72 -3.21
C THR A 27 2.64 9.68 -3.28
N LEU A 28 2.04 8.52 -2.99
CA LEU A 28 0.58 8.32 -3.07
C LEU A 28 -0.19 9.02 -1.95
N VAL A 29 0.40 9.10 -0.75
CA VAL A 29 -0.16 9.86 0.39
C VAL A 29 -0.17 11.36 0.08
N ALA A 30 0.88 11.88 -0.57
CA ALA A 30 0.95 13.26 -1.03
C ALA A 30 -0.03 13.59 -2.18
N GLY A 31 -0.76 12.60 -2.69
CA GLY A 31 -1.73 12.78 -3.78
C GLY A 31 -1.12 12.68 -5.18
N GLY A 32 0.14 12.24 -5.30
CA GLY A 32 0.78 11.97 -6.57
C GLY A 32 0.40 10.60 -7.16
N ASP A 33 0.94 10.34 -8.35
CA ASP A 33 0.78 9.08 -9.08
C ASP A 33 2.11 8.31 -9.14
N ALA A 34 2.05 6.98 -9.20
CA ALA A 34 3.24 6.13 -9.28
C ALA A 34 3.03 4.93 -10.21
N MET A 35 4.04 4.64 -11.04
CA MET A 35 4.15 3.37 -11.76
C MET A 35 5.10 2.45 -11.00
N VAL A 36 4.58 1.35 -10.47
CA VAL A 36 5.33 0.45 -9.57
C VAL A 36 5.67 -0.85 -10.28
N LEU A 37 6.96 -1.11 -10.47
CA LEU A 37 7.48 -2.39 -10.94
C LEU A 37 8.20 -3.09 -9.79
N MET A 38 7.57 -4.12 -9.24
CA MET A 38 8.15 -4.95 -8.17
C MET A 38 7.85 -6.43 -8.43
N PRO A 39 8.72 -7.35 -8.00
CA PRO A 39 8.49 -8.79 -8.15
C PRO A 39 7.26 -9.25 -7.36
N THR A 40 6.69 -10.40 -7.73
CA THR A 40 5.69 -11.09 -6.92
C THR A 40 6.27 -11.40 -5.53
N GLY A 41 5.46 -11.24 -4.47
CA GLY A 41 5.94 -11.35 -3.08
C GLY A 41 6.75 -10.14 -2.57
N GLY A 42 7.03 -9.15 -3.42
CA GLY A 42 7.74 -7.92 -3.04
C GLY A 42 6.95 -6.98 -2.12
N GLY A 43 5.69 -7.30 -1.79
CA GLY A 43 4.85 -6.48 -0.93
C GLY A 43 4.20 -5.28 -1.63
N LYS A 44 3.85 -5.42 -2.92
CA LYS A 44 3.14 -4.39 -3.69
C LYS A 44 1.80 -3.97 -3.07
N SER A 45 1.10 -4.90 -2.41
CA SER A 45 -0.23 -4.64 -1.85
C SER A 45 -0.20 -3.56 -0.77
N LEU A 46 0.82 -3.57 0.09
CA LEU A 46 1.04 -2.53 1.10
C LEU A 46 1.15 -1.14 0.48
N CYS A 47 1.72 -1.03 -0.73
CA CYS A 47 1.91 0.25 -1.40
C CYS A 47 0.60 0.94 -1.78
N TYR A 48 -0.53 0.23 -1.91
CA TYR A 48 -1.84 0.85 -2.13
C TYR A 48 -2.78 0.73 -0.93
N GLN A 49 -2.63 -0.31 -0.09
CA GLN A 49 -3.46 -0.50 1.10
C GLN A 49 -3.18 0.56 2.17
N ILE A 50 -1.91 0.90 2.42
CA ILE A 50 -1.56 1.90 3.43
C ILE A 50 -2.05 3.30 3.03
N PRO A 51 -1.80 3.81 1.81
CA PRO A 51 -2.35 5.09 1.39
C PRO A 51 -3.88 5.16 1.47
N ALA A 52 -4.59 4.06 1.19
CA ALA A 52 -6.04 3.98 1.31
C ALA A 52 -6.55 4.13 2.75
N LEU A 53 -5.73 3.80 3.76
CA LEU A 53 -6.05 3.97 5.19
C LEU A 53 -5.60 5.35 5.73
N VAL A 54 -4.60 5.97 5.10
CA VAL A 54 -4.09 7.30 5.49
C VAL A 54 -4.98 8.41 4.96
N ARG A 55 -5.41 8.33 3.69
CA ARG A 55 -6.17 9.40 3.03
C ARG A 55 -7.66 9.26 3.35
N PRO A 56 -8.40 10.39 3.47
CA PRO A 56 -9.85 10.32 3.60
C PRO A 56 -10.48 9.71 2.34
N GLY A 57 -11.47 8.84 2.51
CA GLY A 57 -12.20 8.18 1.43
C GLY A 57 -12.00 6.67 1.39
N CYS A 58 -12.26 6.07 0.23
CA CYS A 58 -12.11 4.63 0.00
C CYS A 58 -11.16 4.40 -1.18
N GLY A 59 -10.13 3.57 -0.98
CA GLY A 59 -9.23 3.16 -2.05
C GLY A 59 -9.92 2.17 -2.98
N ILE A 60 -9.86 2.41 -4.30
CA ILE A 60 -10.44 1.53 -5.31
C ILE A 60 -9.33 0.71 -5.96
N VAL A 61 -9.38 -0.61 -5.80
CA VAL A 61 -8.44 -1.56 -6.38
C VAL A 61 -9.11 -2.28 -7.55
N ILE A 62 -8.51 -2.17 -8.74
CA ILE A 62 -8.99 -2.85 -9.95
C ILE A 62 -8.09 -4.06 -10.20
N SER A 63 -8.66 -5.26 -10.11
CA SER A 63 -7.97 -6.52 -10.40
C SER A 63 -8.72 -7.27 -11.50
N PRO A 64 -8.02 -7.84 -12.49
CA PRO A 64 -8.68 -8.56 -13.60
C PRO A 64 -9.17 -9.96 -13.20
N LEU A 65 -8.71 -10.53 -12.07
CA LEU A 65 -8.98 -11.91 -11.69
C LEU A 65 -9.61 -11.98 -10.30
N ILE A 66 -10.80 -12.61 -10.20
CA ILE A 66 -11.51 -12.83 -8.92
C ILE A 66 -10.65 -13.63 -7.94
N ALA A 67 -9.89 -14.63 -8.41
CA ALA A 67 -8.98 -15.40 -7.57
C ALA A 67 -7.98 -14.49 -6.84
N LEU A 68 -7.39 -13.52 -7.54
CA LEU A 68 -6.49 -12.54 -6.92
C LEU A 68 -7.22 -11.63 -5.94
N MET A 69 -8.51 -11.36 -6.12
CA MET A 69 -9.28 -10.54 -5.19
C MET A 69 -9.58 -11.26 -3.88
N GLN A 70 -9.76 -12.59 -3.91
CA GLN A 70 -10.02 -13.40 -2.71
C GLN A 70 -8.77 -13.61 -1.85
N ASP A 71 -7.58 -13.53 -2.46
CA ASP A 71 -6.29 -13.69 -1.78
C ASP A 71 -5.78 -12.40 -1.09
N GLN A 72 -6.49 -11.27 -1.18
CA GLN A 72 -6.09 -9.98 -0.59
C GLN A 72 -6.90 -9.63 0.66
#